data_AF-A0A4Z0PDD4-F1
#
_entry.id   AF-A0A4Z0PDD4-F1
#
_cell.length_a   1.000
_cell.length_b   1.000
_cell.length_c   1.000
_cell.angle_alpha   90.00
_cell.angle_beta   90.00
_cell.angle_gamma   90.00
#
_symmetry.space_group_name_H-M   'P 1'
#
loop_
_entity.id
_entity.type
_entity.pdbx_description
1 polymer ?
#
loop_
_entity_poly.entity_id
_entity_poly.type
_entity_poly.pdbx_seq_one_letter_code
_entity_poly.pdbx_strand_id
1 'polypeptide(L)'
;MQYSEPTVSAEQSDIAIALAWLQQSKDIITMCMLNLLLVVPIAWPGLVLFLFRWALVKKATTPARVAILWSCTFCHEVLCFMLFASMTREDGFGVLSTYCTWGYGIGMGLSALGLLEMMYRSSALQYR
;
A
#
# COMPACT_ATOMS: atom_id res chain seq x y z
N MET A 1 -37.59 18.59 5.96
CA MET A 1 -36.38 19.12 5.31
C MET A 1 -35.37 17.99 5.21
N GLN A 2 -35.27 17.39 4.03
CA GLN A 2 -34.34 16.31 3.74
C GLN A 2 -33.00 16.98 3.39
N TYR A 3 -32.01 16.87 4.28
CA TYR A 3 -30.64 17.28 3.95
C TYR A 3 -30.09 16.26 2.95
N SER A 4 -30.20 16.59 1.67
CA SER A 4 -29.44 15.91 0.63
C SER A 4 -27.97 16.27 0.86
N GLU A 5 -27.24 15.43 1.58
CA GLU A 5 -25.78 15.50 1.56
C GLU A 5 -25.35 15.41 0.09
N PRO A 6 -24.53 16.34 -0.41
CA PRO A 6 -23.90 16.15 -1.70
C PRO A 6 -22.95 14.97 -1.53
N THR A 7 -23.42 13.77 -1.89
CA THR A 7 -22.57 12.63 -2.20
C THR A 7 -21.80 13.00 -3.46
N VAL A 8 -20.81 13.88 -3.32
CA VAL A 8 -19.65 13.88 -4.18
C VAL A 8 -18.98 12.55 -3.87
N SER A 9 -19.50 11.48 -4.49
CA SER A 9 -18.73 10.27 -4.67
C SER A 9 -17.52 10.73 -5.45
N ALA A 10 -16.44 11.07 -4.74
CA ALA A 10 -15.14 11.33 -5.32
C ALA A 10 -14.85 10.07 -6.11
N GLU A 11 -15.08 10.15 -7.43
CA GLU A 11 -15.13 9.01 -8.33
C GLU A 11 -13.77 8.35 -8.24
N GLN A 12 -13.70 7.29 -7.45
CA GLN A 12 -12.45 6.68 -7.03
C GLN A 12 -11.81 6.12 -8.31
N SER A 13 -10.69 6.73 -8.67
CA SER A 13 -10.02 6.53 -9.96
C SER A 13 -9.77 5.06 -10.25
N ASP A 14 -10.04 4.64 -11.48
CA ASP A 14 -9.71 3.29 -11.93
C ASP A 14 -8.21 3.01 -11.81
N ILE A 15 -7.38 4.06 -11.89
CA ILE A 15 -5.93 3.99 -11.66
C ILE A 15 -5.63 3.68 -10.18
N ALA A 16 -6.23 4.40 -9.23
CA ALA A 16 -6.06 4.13 -7.80
C ALA A 16 -6.50 2.70 -7.42
N ILE A 17 -7.55 2.19 -8.07
CA ILE A 17 -8.04 0.82 -7.88
C ILE A 17 -7.04 -0.19 -8.47
N ALA A 18 -6.52 0.07 -9.67
CA ALA A 18 -5.49 -0.77 -10.29
C ALA A 18 -4.19 -0.80 -9.48
N LEU A 19 -3.75 0.35 -8.96
CA LEU A 19 -2.58 0.46 -8.07
C LEU A 19 -2.79 -0.32 -6.78
N ALA A 20 -3.98 -0.22 -6.17
CA ALA A 20 -4.34 -1.00 -4.99
C ALA A 20 -4.30 -2.52 -5.29
N TRP A 21 -4.80 -2.95 -6.44
CA TRP A 21 -4.74 -4.36 -6.87
C TRP A 21 -3.33 -4.87 -7.12
N LEU A 22 -2.50 -4.10 -7.81
CA LEU A 22 -1.09 -4.43 -8.06
C LEU A 22 -0.34 -4.62 -6.75
N GLN A 23 -0.55 -3.69 -5.84
CA GLN A 23 0.06 -3.70 -4.53
C GLN A 23 -0.45 -4.86 -3.67
N GLN A 24 -1.75 -5.16 -3.69
CA GLN A 24 -2.32 -6.34 -3.03
C GLN A 24 -1.73 -7.65 -3.57
N SER A 25 -1.55 -7.73 -4.89
CA SER A 25 -0.99 -8.91 -5.56
C SER A 25 0.46 -9.13 -5.16
N LYS A 26 1.24 -8.04 -5.09
CA LYS A 26 2.61 -8.06 -4.56
C LYS A 26 2.61 -8.55 -3.11
N ASP A 27 1.74 -8.03 -2.25
CA ASP A 27 1.70 -8.44 -0.84
C ASP A 27 1.38 -9.94 -0.70
N ILE A 28 0.48 -10.49 -1.52
CA ILE A 28 0.20 -11.93 -1.59
C ILE A 28 1.43 -12.73 -2.00
N ILE A 29 2.10 -12.34 -3.09
CA ILE A 29 3.32 -13.03 -3.57
C ILE A 29 4.40 -13.01 -2.47
N THR A 30 4.56 -11.86 -1.80
CA THR A 30 5.56 -11.70 -0.74
C THR A 30 5.22 -12.59 0.47
N MET A 31 3.96 -12.68 0.86
CA MET A 31 3.50 -13.61 1.92
C MET A 31 3.70 -15.08 1.54
N CYS A 32 3.44 -15.46 0.29
CA CYS A 32 3.68 -16.82 -0.20
C CYS A 32 5.18 -17.17 -0.22
N MET A 33 6.04 -16.25 -0.67
CA MET A 33 7.49 -16.44 -0.74
C MET A 33 8.15 -16.49 0.64
N LEU A 34 7.67 -15.66 1.57
CA LEU A 34 8.14 -15.64 2.95
C LEU A 34 7.50 -16.73 3.83
N ASN A 35 6.80 -17.69 3.20
CA ASN A 35 6.19 -18.90 3.73
C ASN A 35 6.22 -18.99 5.27
N LEU A 36 5.13 -18.58 5.93
CA LEU A 36 4.95 -18.64 7.40
C LEU A 36 5.75 -17.64 8.28
N LEU A 37 6.41 -16.61 7.75
CA LEU A 37 6.88 -15.46 8.58
C LEU A 37 5.72 -14.65 9.22
N LEU A 38 4.47 -15.04 8.97
CA LEU A 38 3.27 -14.65 9.72
C LEU A 38 3.39 -14.87 11.25
N VAL A 39 4.27 -15.79 11.68
CA VAL A 39 4.56 -16.04 13.10
C VAL A 39 5.48 -14.97 13.71
N VAL A 40 6.19 -14.21 12.88
CA VAL A 40 7.06 -13.13 13.33
C VAL A 40 6.23 -11.85 13.49
N PRO A 41 6.20 -11.24 14.69
CA PRO A 41 5.39 -10.05 14.97
C PRO A 41 5.63 -8.88 14.00
N ILE A 42 6.80 -8.85 13.37
CA ILE A 42 7.20 -7.82 12.41
C ILE A 42 6.40 -7.87 11.10
N ALA A 43 5.78 -9.01 10.76
CA ALA A 43 4.94 -9.16 9.57
C ALA A 43 3.48 -8.69 9.80
N TRP A 44 3.06 -8.52 11.06
CA TRP A 44 1.69 -8.17 11.42
C TRP A 44 1.24 -6.77 10.96
N PRO A 45 2.09 -5.72 11.00
CA PRO A 45 1.73 -4.40 10.46
C PRO A 45 1.35 -4.46 8.99
N GLY A 46 2.05 -5.27 8.19
CA GLY A 46 1.75 -5.47 6.76
C GLY A 46 0.39 -6.16 6.55
N LEU A 47 0.05 -7.13 7.40
CA LEU A 47 -1.22 -7.84 7.35
C LEU A 47 -2.41 -6.95 7.71
N VAL A 48 -2.24 -6.10 8.72
CA VAL A 48 -3.24 -5.10 9.12
C VAL A 48 -3.49 -4.11 7.98
N LEU A 49 -2.42 -3.62 7.33
CA LEU A 49 -2.52 -2.75 6.15
C LEU A 49 -3.19 -3.44 4.96
N PHE A 50 -2.90 -4.73 4.73
CA PHE A 50 -3.54 -5.55 3.72
C PHE A 50 -5.06 -5.68 3.92
N LEU A 51 -5.50 -5.90 5.16
CA LEU A 51 -6.93 -5.95 5.50
C LEU A 51 -7.60 -4.58 5.35
N PHE A 52 -6.93 -3.50 5.75
CA PHE A 52 -7.48 -2.16 5.56
C PHE A 52 -7.54 -1.73 4.08
N ARG A 53 -6.62 -2.22 3.23
CA ARG A 53 -6.71 -2.03 1.77
C ARG A 53 -7.91 -2.71 1.15
N TRP A 54 -8.36 -3.83 1.70
CA TRP A 54 -9.62 -4.44 1.28
C TRP A 54 -10.82 -3.51 1.49
N ALA A 55 -10.78 -2.64 2.50
CA ALA A 55 -11.79 -1.60 2.71
C ALA A 55 -11.67 -0.44 1.68
N LEU A 56 -10.47 -0.13 1.18
CA LEU A 56 -10.27 0.82 0.08
C LEU A 56 -10.86 0.30 -1.24
N VAL A 57 -10.68 -0.99 -1.53
CA VAL A 57 -11.22 -1.64 -2.74
C VAL A 57 -12.75 -1.63 -2.74
N LYS A 58 -13.38 -1.70 -1.56
CA LYS A 58 -14.84 -1.65 -1.40
C LYS A 58 -15.46 -0.24 -1.51
N LYS A 59 -14.69 0.80 -1.89
CA LYS A 59 -15.14 2.19 -2.05
C LYS A 59 -15.79 2.84 -0.81
N ALA A 60 -15.56 2.30 0.40
CA ALA A 60 -16.21 2.76 1.63
C ALA A 60 -15.34 3.74 2.45
N THR A 61 -14.45 4.50 1.81
CA THR A 61 -13.37 5.20 2.52
C THR A 61 -13.23 6.67 2.12
N THR A 62 -13.20 7.56 3.11
CA THR A 62 -12.99 9.01 2.92
C THR A 62 -11.59 9.32 2.37
N PRO A 63 -11.40 10.41 1.60
CA PRO A 63 -10.10 10.80 1.04
C PRO A 63 -8.97 10.85 2.08
N ALA A 64 -9.21 11.44 3.26
CA ALA A 64 -8.21 11.53 4.32
C ALA A 64 -7.70 10.16 4.79
N ARG A 65 -8.59 9.16 4.90
CA ARG A 65 -8.22 7.78 5.25
C ARG A 65 -7.43 7.10 4.13
N VAL A 66 -7.74 7.41 2.87
CA VAL A 66 -6.98 6.89 1.72
C VAL A 66 -5.54 7.43 1.74
N ALA A 67 -5.35 8.72 2.05
CA ALA A 67 -4.02 9.30 2.21
C ALA A 67 -3.24 8.62 3.34
N ILE A 68 -3.85 8.50 4.52
CA ILE A 68 -3.22 7.83 5.67
C ILE A 68 -2.81 6.40 5.31
N LEU A 69 -3.67 5.64 4.62
CA LEU A 69 -3.37 4.26 4.24
C LEU A 69 -2.21 4.16 3.25
N TRP A 70 -2.17 5.02 2.24
CA TRP A 70 -1.04 5.06 1.31
C TRP A 70 0.24 5.50 1.99
N SER A 71 0.20 6.50 2.88
CA SER A 71 1.37 6.93 3.67
C SER A 71 1.87 5.84 4.61
N CYS A 72 0.98 5.19 5.36
CA CYS A 72 1.34 4.08 6.24
C CYS A 72 1.94 2.92 5.44
N THR A 73 1.41 2.64 4.25
CA THR A 73 2.00 1.57 3.45
C THR A 73 3.34 1.97 2.88
N PHE A 74 3.50 3.20 2.39
CA PHE A 74 4.82 3.67 1.97
C PHE A 74 5.86 3.52 3.08
N CYS A 75 5.53 3.92 4.32
CA CYS A 75 6.40 3.70 5.47
C CYS A 75 6.69 2.21 5.73
N HIS A 76 5.69 1.34 5.64
CA HIS A 76 5.88 -0.10 5.79
C HIS A 76 6.81 -0.67 4.71
N GLU A 77 6.63 -0.28 3.46
CA GLU A 77 7.46 -0.68 2.33
C GLU A 77 8.92 -0.24 2.53
N VAL A 78 9.14 1.00 3.01
CA VAL A 78 10.49 1.51 3.34
C VAL A 78 11.14 0.69 4.46
N LEU A 79 10.41 0.41 5.54
CA LEU A 79 10.94 -0.35 6.67
C LEU A 79 11.30 -1.79 6.25
N CYS A 80 10.43 -2.45 5.49
CA CYS A 80 10.72 -3.79 4.97
C CYS A 80 11.85 -3.78 3.95
N PHE A 81 11.95 -2.77 3.08
CA PHE A 81 13.09 -2.59 2.20
C PHE A 81 14.39 -2.51 2.99
N MET A 82 14.45 -1.67 4.03
CA MET A 82 15.63 -1.54 4.89
C MET A 82 15.98 -2.86 5.59
N LEU A 83 14.99 -3.57 6.12
CA LEU A 83 15.17 -4.85 6.81
C LEU A 83 15.78 -5.92 5.87
N PHE A 84 15.21 -6.09 4.68
CA PHE A 84 15.71 -7.09 3.73
C PHE A 84 17.03 -6.66 3.08
N ALA A 85 17.25 -5.35 2.87
CA ALA A 85 18.52 -4.84 2.39
C ALA A 85 19.65 -5.07 3.42
N SER A 86 19.38 -4.96 4.72
CA SER A 86 20.38 -5.26 5.76
C SER A 86 20.64 -6.77 5.87
N MET A 87 19.60 -7.61 5.81
CA MET A 87 19.75 -9.07 5.84
C MET A 87 20.50 -9.63 4.62
N THR A 88 20.40 -8.99 3.46
CA THR A 88 21.11 -9.41 2.23
C THR A 88 22.64 -9.36 2.38
N ARG A 89 23.15 -8.56 3.33
CA ARG A 89 24.60 -8.46 3.59
C ARG A 89 25.13 -9.49 4.58
N GLU A 90 24.29 -10.05 5.45
CA GLU A 90 24.75 -10.81 6.61
C GLU A 90 24.44 -12.31 6.55
N ASP A 91 23.36 -12.74 5.89
CA ASP A 91 22.92 -14.13 5.94
C ASP A 91 22.88 -14.86 4.58
N GLY A 92 23.13 -16.17 4.60
CA GLY A 92 23.08 -17.09 3.45
C GLY A 92 21.72 -17.22 2.74
N PHE A 93 20.76 -16.36 3.07
CA PHE A 93 19.46 -16.17 2.40
C PHE A 93 19.51 -15.17 1.23
N GLY A 94 20.71 -14.80 0.76
CA GLY A 94 20.97 -13.69 -0.16
C GLY A 94 20.08 -13.62 -1.41
N VAL A 95 19.62 -14.76 -1.96
CA VAL A 95 18.71 -14.78 -3.12
C VAL A 95 17.30 -14.32 -2.72
N LEU A 96 16.73 -14.90 -1.65
CA LEU A 96 15.39 -14.54 -1.17
C LEU A 96 15.34 -13.10 -0.66
N SER A 97 16.35 -12.68 0.09
CA SER A 97 16.44 -11.31 0.63
C SER A 97 16.57 -10.27 -0.49
N THR A 98 17.30 -10.59 -1.56
CA THR A 98 17.39 -9.73 -2.76
C THR A 98 16.04 -9.62 -3.44
N TYR A 99 15.34 -10.73 -3.69
CA TYR A 99 13.99 -10.70 -4.28
C TYR A 99 13.00 -9.89 -3.45
N CYS A 100 13.01 -10.06 -2.12
CA CYS A 100 12.17 -9.27 -1.23
C CYS A 100 12.55 -7.79 -1.27
N THR A 101 13.85 -7.44 -1.25
CA THR A 101 14.32 -6.05 -1.35
C THR A 101 13.79 -5.37 -2.61
N TRP A 102 13.89 -6.03 -3.77
CA TRP A 102 13.32 -5.51 -5.03
C TRP A 102 11.80 -5.41 -4.97
N GLY A 103 11.12 -6.42 -4.41
CA GLY A 103 9.66 -6.42 -4.24
C GLY A 103 9.18 -5.25 -3.38
N TYR A 104 9.82 -4.98 -2.25
CA TYR A 104 9.52 -3.82 -1.40
C TYR A 104 9.88 -2.49 -2.09
N GLY A 105 10.95 -2.45 -2.89
CA GLY A 105 11.26 -1.28 -3.73
C GLY A 105 10.15 -0.95 -4.74
N ILE A 106 9.59 -1.97 -5.40
CA ILE A 106 8.42 -1.80 -6.30
C ILE A 106 7.20 -1.32 -5.51
N GLY A 107 6.96 -1.88 -4.32
CA GLY A 107 5.86 -1.47 -3.44
C GLY A 107 5.96 -0.02 -2.95
N MET A 108 7.18 0.48 -2.69
CA MET A 108 7.41 1.91 -2.42
C MET A 108 6.99 2.77 -3.63
N GLY A 109 7.36 2.36 -4.84
CA GLY A 109 7.00 3.07 -6.07
C GLY A 109 5.49 3.12 -6.29
N LEU A 110 4.80 1.99 -6.16
CA LEU A 110 3.34 1.92 -6.25
C LEU A 110 2.65 2.79 -5.18
N SER A 111 3.18 2.79 -3.96
CA SER A 111 2.65 3.61 -2.86
C SER A 111 2.86 5.10 -3.09
N ALA A 112 4.00 5.50 -3.65
CA ALA A 112 4.27 6.88 -4.03
C ALA A 112 3.35 7.34 -5.17
N LEU A 113 3.10 6.50 -6.18
CA LEU A 113 2.15 6.79 -7.25
C LEU A 113 0.72 6.96 -6.72
N GLY A 114 0.29 6.12 -5.78
CA GLY A 114 -1.02 6.26 -5.13
C GLY A 114 -1.17 7.58 -4.36
N LEU A 115 -0.11 8.04 -3.67
CA LEU A 115 -0.09 9.34 -3.02
C LEU A 115 -0.13 10.50 -4.03
N LEU A 116 0.67 10.42 -5.09
CA LEU A 116 0.72 11.45 -6.14
C LEU A 116 -0.62 11.59 -6.86
N GLU A 117 -1.26 10.48 -7.20
CA GLU A 117 -2.58 10.48 -7.82
C GLU A 117 -3.63 11.16 -6.93
N MET A 118 -3.57 10.89 -5.61
CA MET A 118 -4.41 11.56 -4.62
C MET A 118 -4.15 13.07 -4.54
N MET A 119 -2.89 13.48 -4.51
CA MET A 119 -2.51 14.90 -4.49
C MET A 119 -3.00 15.60 -5.75
N TYR A 120 -2.79 15.00 -6.92
CA TYR A 120 -3.25 15.53 -8.20
C TYR A 120 -4.76 15.76 -8.22
N ARG A 121 -5.55 14.78 -7.74
CA ARG A 121 -7.01 14.90 -7.65
C ARG A 121 -7.47 15.94 -6.63
N SER A 122 -6.78 16.03 -5.50
CA SER A 122 -7.10 17.04 -4.45
C SER A 122 -6.88 18.46 -4.99
N SER A 123 -5.77 18.69 -5.70
CA SER A 123 -5.47 19.97 -6.35
C SER A 123 -6.45 20.29 -7.48
N ALA A 124 -6.86 19.29 -8.27
CA ALA A 124 -7.81 19.47 -9.37
C ALA A 124 -9.22 19.82 -8.87
N LEU A 125 -9.63 19.33 -7.70
CA LEU A 125 -10.91 19.67 -7.06
C LEU A 125 -10.90 21.06 -6.41
N GLN A 126 -9.75 21.57 -5.96
CA GLN A 126 -9.63 22.94 -5.43
C GLN A 126 -9.71 24.03 -6.51
N TYR A 127 -9.56 23.68 -7.79
CA TYR A 127 -9.59 24.61 -8.92
C TYR A 127 -10.93 24.59 -9.71
N ARG A 128 -11.95 23.89 -9.23
CA ARG A 128 -13.32 23.93 -9.74
C ARG A 128 -14.24 24.69 -8.80
#